data_AF-G0PKT3-F1
#
_entry.id   AF-G0PKT3-F1
#
_cell.length_a   1.000
_cell.length_b   1.000
_cell.length_c   1.000
_cell.angle_alpha   90.00
_cell.angle_beta   90.00
_cell.angle_gamma   90.00
#
_symmetry.space_group_name_H-M   'P 1'
#
loop_
_entity.id
_entity.type
_entity.pdbx_description
1 polymer ?
#
loop_
_entity_poly.entity_id
_entity_poly.type
_entity_poly.pdbx_seq_one_letter_code
_entity_poly.pdbx_strand_id
1 'polypeptide(L)'
;MSQLLWGTQKFNGAISTFPVVRVANVVALPGVPKFCERAFDELQDQLFPVEERQSMFFDTIYTDLDEFDFSRKLTDLAARFEEKNVQIGSYPELKNKFFKTKLTIEAESPESMEAVVAALRELLTGHLVYYDSYAWTDTVAKWKAFKKRETAENHLEFVRKLEEAEKIVEDIVEKYPLDQIGLSFNGGKDCTVLLHLLRLKVDEKYGPSTPIQGFHIMVEDQFPEATQFIIDAAKFYNIQVLEFPGPLKTGLASLKKTRPSIVPVLMGSRATDPNGKYMKTPVEWTDSDWPRVLRVCPILNWTYTDVWHMLRGLCVPYCQLYDQGYTSLGGRDNTVKHPALRIVSSDGKEHYLPAYKLHDDAAERCNRSNL
;
A
#
# COMPACT_ATOMS: atom_id res chain seq x y z
N MET A 1 25.83 -27.12 -31.88
CA MET A 1 26.10 -28.28 -31.01
C MET A 1 25.14 -28.25 -29.84
N SER A 2 24.63 -29.41 -29.42
CA SER A 2 23.82 -29.57 -28.21
C SER A 2 24.72 -29.89 -27.01
N GLN A 3 24.50 -29.24 -25.87
CA GLN A 3 25.22 -29.43 -24.63
C GLN A 3 24.24 -29.72 -23.50
N LEU A 4 24.55 -30.71 -22.67
CA LEU A 4 23.83 -30.98 -21.44
C LEU A 4 24.50 -30.21 -20.30
N LEU A 5 23.74 -29.34 -19.62
CA LEU A 5 24.16 -28.50 -18.48
C LEU A 5 23.83 -29.18 -17.14
N TRP A 6 24.01 -30.49 -17.08
CA TRP A 6 23.83 -31.32 -15.89
C TRP A 6 25.19 -31.72 -15.36
N GLY A 7 25.38 -31.75 -14.03
CA GLY A 7 26.68 -32.13 -13.49
C GLY A 7 27.74 -31.02 -13.56
N THR A 8 27.43 -29.87 -14.17
CA THR A 8 28.35 -28.74 -14.29
C THR A 8 28.49 -27.98 -12.98
N GLN A 9 29.72 -27.54 -12.66
CA GLN A 9 30.00 -26.79 -11.44
C GLN A 9 29.50 -25.34 -11.55
N LYS A 10 28.80 -24.90 -10.51
CA LYS A 10 28.52 -23.50 -10.22
C LYS A 10 29.82 -22.76 -9.93
N PHE A 11 29.78 -21.42 -9.94
CA PHE A 11 30.90 -20.58 -9.51
C PHE A 11 31.39 -20.91 -8.07
N ASN A 12 30.48 -21.39 -7.20
CA ASN A 12 30.81 -21.85 -5.84
C ASN A 12 31.22 -23.33 -5.73
N GLY A 13 31.42 -24.03 -6.87
CA GLY A 13 31.85 -25.43 -6.91
C GLY A 13 30.73 -26.48 -6.73
N ALA A 14 29.49 -26.08 -6.43
CA ALA A 14 28.38 -27.03 -6.32
C ALA A 14 27.89 -27.49 -7.70
N ILE A 15 27.39 -28.72 -7.79
CA ILE A 15 26.94 -29.31 -9.06
C ILE A 15 25.48 -28.92 -9.35
N SER A 16 25.16 -28.55 -10.60
CA SER A 16 23.78 -28.41 -11.07
C SER A 16 23.04 -29.76 -11.02
N THR A 17 21.87 -29.76 -10.39
CA THR A 17 21.01 -30.95 -10.25
C THR A 17 19.99 -31.10 -11.37
N PHE A 18 19.81 -30.05 -12.19
CA PHE A 18 18.84 -30.06 -13.28
C PHE A 18 19.46 -30.43 -14.64
N PRO A 19 18.85 -31.37 -15.38
CA PRO A 19 19.29 -31.72 -16.72
C PRO A 19 18.77 -30.73 -17.77
N VAL A 20 19.39 -29.55 -17.84
CA VAL A 20 19.06 -28.51 -18.83
C VAL A 20 19.84 -28.75 -20.12
N VAL A 21 19.17 -28.68 -21.27
CA VAL A 21 19.82 -28.83 -22.59
C VAL A 21 19.95 -27.46 -23.25
N ARG A 22 21.16 -27.13 -23.69
CA ARG A 22 21.45 -25.97 -24.52
C ARG A 22 21.73 -26.41 -25.95
N VAL A 23 21.06 -25.82 -26.92
CA VAL A 23 21.34 -25.99 -28.35
C VAL A 23 21.61 -24.62 -28.95
N ALA A 24 22.87 -24.35 -29.28
CA ALA A 24 23.33 -23.01 -29.66
C ALA A 24 22.92 -21.96 -28.60
N ASN A 25 22.11 -20.97 -28.95
CA ASN A 25 21.62 -19.91 -28.07
C ASN A 25 20.25 -20.24 -27.41
N VAL A 26 19.72 -21.44 -27.60
CA VAL A 26 18.42 -21.86 -27.03
C VAL A 26 18.66 -22.77 -25.85
N VAL A 27 18.00 -22.47 -24.72
CA VAL A 27 18.12 -23.22 -23.47
C VAL A 27 16.74 -23.74 -23.09
N ALA A 28 16.61 -25.06 -22.94
CA ALA A 28 15.36 -25.71 -22.55
C ALA A 28 15.28 -25.87 -21.03
N LEU A 29 14.50 -25.01 -20.37
CA LEU A 29 14.27 -25.05 -18.93
C LEU A 29 13.04 -25.93 -18.55
N PRO A 30 12.95 -26.41 -17.30
CA PRO A 30 11.79 -27.16 -16.83
C PRO A 30 10.47 -26.38 -16.98
N GLY A 31 9.41 -27.04 -17.44
CA GLY A 31 8.10 -26.39 -17.61
C GLY A 31 7.34 -26.08 -16.32
N VAL A 32 7.77 -26.62 -15.17
CA VAL A 32 7.17 -26.33 -13.86
C VAL A 32 7.83 -25.07 -13.28
N PRO A 33 7.10 -23.99 -12.96
CA PRO A 33 7.69 -22.70 -12.57
C PRO A 33 8.72 -22.79 -11.44
N LYS A 34 8.40 -23.49 -10.34
CA LYS A 34 9.34 -23.69 -9.21
C LYS A 34 10.63 -24.42 -9.60
N PHE A 35 10.58 -25.29 -10.61
CA PHE A 35 11.78 -25.99 -11.10
C PHE A 35 12.52 -25.13 -12.12
N CYS A 36 11.83 -24.31 -12.89
CA CYS A 36 12.44 -23.30 -13.76
C CYS A 36 13.26 -22.30 -12.94
N GLU A 37 12.67 -21.72 -11.88
CA GLU A 37 13.34 -20.79 -10.96
C GLU A 37 14.60 -21.43 -10.35
N ARG A 38 14.47 -22.63 -9.78
CA ARG A 38 15.62 -23.35 -9.22
C ARG A 38 16.69 -23.68 -10.27
N ALA A 39 16.30 -24.15 -11.45
CA ALA A 39 17.25 -24.45 -12.53
C ALA A 39 17.98 -23.18 -12.99
N PHE A 40 17.27 -22.04 -13.05
CA PHE A 40 17.85 -20.74 -13.35
C PHE A 40 18.86 -20.32 -12.27
N ASP A 41 18.49 -20.38 -10.99
CA ASP A 41 19.40 -20.04 -9.88
C ASP A 41 20.69 -20.88 -9.91
N GLU A 42 20.57 -22.17 -10.28
CA GLU A 42 21.71 -23.08 -10.37
C GLU A 42 22.60 -22.83 -11.59
N LEU A 43 22.07 -22.31 -12.68
CA LEU A 43 22.77 -22.22 -13.97
C LEU A 43 23.01 -20.78 -14.45
N GLN A 44 22.49 -19.76 -13.79
CA GLN A 44 22.53 -18.36 -14.25
C GLN A 44 23.93 -17.88 -14.64
N ASP A 45 24.98 -18.29 -13.93
CA ASP A 45 26.36 -17.89 -14.24
C ASP A 45 26.93 -18.59 -15.49
N GLN A 46 26.43 -19.78 -15.81
CA GLN A 46 26.79 -20.52 -17.03
C GLN A 46 25.94 -20.08 -18.22
N LEU A 47 24.68 -19.69 -17.97
CA LEU A 47 23.75 -19.21 -18.99
C LEU A 47 24.02 -17.76 -19.38
N PHE A 48 24.46 -16.95 -18.42
CA PHE A 48 24.75 -15.52 -18.56
C PHE A 48 26.08 -15.20 -17.87
N PRO A 49 27.22 -15.54 -18.49
CA PRO A 49 28.55 -15.23 -17.96
C PRO A 49 28.69 -13.74 -17.66
N VAL A 50 29.33 -13.40 -16.55
CA VAL A 50 29.46 -11.99 -16.12
C VAL A 50 30.21 -11.16 -17.17
N GLU A 51 31.16 -11.76 -17.89
CA GLU A 51 31.90 -11.07 -18.96
C GLU A 51 31.05 -10.80 -20.21
N GLU A 52 29.97 -11.56 -20.40
CA GLU A 52 29.03 -11.44 -21.52
C GLU A 52 27.77 -10.63 -21.16
N ARG A 53 27.59 -10.26 -19.88
CA ARG A 53 26.47 -9.43 -19.43
C ARG A 53 26.67 -8.00 -19.93
N GLN A 54 25.82 -7.57 -20.85
CA GLN A 54 25.62 -6.13 -21.06
C GLN A 54 25.00 -5.53 -19.80
N SER A 55 25.58 -4.45 -19.31
CA SER A 55 24.99 -3.67 -18.22
C SER A 55 23.73 -2.99 -18.73
N MET A 56 22.57 -3.50 -18.33
CA MET A 56 21.28 -2.87 -18.60
C MET A 56 20.78 -2.18 -17.32
N PHE A 57 20.28 -0.97 -17.51
CA PHE A 57 19.64 -0.16 -16.48
C PHE A 57 18.16 -0.10 -16.79
N PHE A 58 17.33 -0.20 -15.75
CA PHE A 58 15.87 -0.17 -15.86
C PHE A 58 15.32 0.91 -14.94
N ASP A 59 14.34 1.67 -15.43
CA ASP A 59 13.53 2.57 -14.62
C ASP A 59 12.06 2.52 -15.04
N THR A 60 11.17 3.03 -14.19
CA THR A 60 9.74 3.07 -14.45
C THR A 60 9.16 4.40 -13.99
N ILE A 61 8.39 5.02 -14.88
CA ILE A 61 7.67 6.27 -14.60
C ILE A 61 6.17 6.01 -14.74
N TYR A 62 5.37 6.59 -13.86
CA TYR A 62 3.91 6.52 -13.91
C TYR A 62 3.33 7.91 -14.12
N THR A 63 2.25 7.99 -14.90
CA THR A 63 1.55 9.25 -15.17
C THR A 63 0.03 9.09 -15.13
N ASP A 64 -0.66 10.15 -14.73
CA ASP A 64 -2.13 10.26 -14.76
C ASP A 64 -2.69 10.64 -16.14
N LEU A 65 -1.83 10.85 -17.14
CA LEU A 65 -2.21 11.08 -18.53
C LEU A 65 -2.57 9.78 -19.25
N ASP A 66 -3.59 9.87 -20.11
CA ASP A 66 -3.85 8.81 -21.09
C ASP A 66 -2.76 8.84 -22.15
N GLU A 67 -2.31 7.67 -22.60
CA GLU A 67 -1.23 7.55 -23.59
C GLU A 67 -1.46 8.42 -24.83
N PHE A 68 -2.71 8.48 -25.31
CA PHE A 68 -3.10 9.27 -26.47
C PHE A 68 -2.80 10.77 -26.33
N ASP A 69 -2.75 11.30 -25.11
CA ASP A 69 -2.54 12.72 -24.84
C ASP A 69 -1.09 13.16 -25.07
N PHE A 70 -0.13 12.24 -24.96
CA PHE A 70 1.30 12.56 -25.02
C PHE A 70 2.12 11.64 -25.94
N SER A 71 1.51 10.63 -26.58
CA SER A 71 2.16 9.66 -27.46
C SER A 71 3.07 10.31 -28.51
N ARG A 72 2.61 11.37 -29.20
CA ARG A 72 3.41 12.06 -30.21
C ARG A 72 4.70 12.66 -29.61
N LYS A 73 4.57 13.34 -28.47
CA LYS A 73 5.74 13.93 -27.78
C LYS A 73 6.67 12.83 -27.25
N LEU A 74 6.12 11.70 -26.82
CA LEU A 74 6.89 10.54 -26.39
C LEU A 74 7.67 9.93 -27.55
N THR A 75 7.06 9.78 -28.73
CA THR A 75 7.73 9.33 -29.96
C THR A 75 8.86 10.27 -30.37
N ASP A 76 8.60 11.58 -30.37
CA ASP A 76 9.60 12.60 -30.69
C ASP A 76 10.77 12.58 -29.69
N LEU A 77 10.50 12.26 -28.42
CA LEU A 77 11.53 12.09 -27.39
C LEU A 77 12.31 10.80 -27.61
N ALA A 78 11.65 9.67 -27.84
CA ALA A 78 12.30 8.38 -28.07
C ALA A 78 13.29 8.44 -29.24
N ALA A 79 12.91 9.11 -30.34
CA ALA A 79 13.78 9.32 -31.50
C ALA A 79 15.10 10.06 -31.16
N ARG A 80 15.13 10.92 -30.13
CA ARG A 80 16.35 11.63 -29.69
C ARG A 80 17.33 10.73 -28.93
N PHE A 81 16.87 9.58 -28.45
CA PHE A 81 17.68 8.63 -27.67
C PHE A 81 17.91 7.31 -28.40
N GLU A 82 17.42 7.17 -29.65
CA GLU A 82 17.57 5.96 -30.46
C GLU A 82 19.05 5.59 -30.69
N GLU A 83 19.89 6.58 -31.00
CA GLU A 83 21.35 6.40 -31.16
C GLU A 83 22.08 6.08 -29.85
N LYS A 84 21.40 6.18 -28.69
CA LYS A 84 21.96 5.91 -27.36
C LYS A 84 21.53 4.56 -26.79
N ASN A 85 20.95 3.68 -27.61
CA ASN A 85 20.44 2.36 -27.22
C ASN A 85 19.48 2.43 -26.02
N VAL A 86 18.60 3.44 -26.03
CA VAL A 86 17.53 3.58 -25.02
C VAL A 86 16.23 3.08 -25.61
N GLN A 87 15.52 2.23 -24.86
CA GLN A 87 14.17 1.80 -25.20
C GLN A 87 13.17 2.37 -24.19
N ILE A 88 12.05 2.89 -24.71
CA ILE A 88 10.95 3.40 -23.90
C ILE A 88 9.68 2.64 -24.28
N GLY A 89 9.17 1.85 -23.35
CA GLY A 89 7.89 1.16 -23.47
C GLY A 89 6.77 1.99 -22.84
N SER A 90 5.60 2.01 -23.49
CA SER A 90 4.39 2.68 -23.01
C SER A 90 3.27 1.67 -22.82
N TYR A 91 2.67 1.66 -21.63
CA TYR A 91 1.66 0.67 -21.23
C TYR A 91 0.47 1.38 -20.57
N PRO A 92 -0.61 1.64 -21.32
CA PRO A 92 -1.84 2.19 -20.76
C PRO A 92 -2.51 1.15 -19.85
N GLU A 93 -3.02 1.59 -18.70
CA GLU A 93 -3.63 0.74 -17.68
C GLU A 93 -5.00 1.29 -17.30
N LEU A 94 -6.05 0.65 -17.82
CA LEU A 94 -7.43 1.13 -17.71
C LEU A 94 -8.03 0.94 -16.31
N LYS A 95 -7.48 0.02 -15.52
CA LYS A 95 -8.07 -0.37 -14.22
C LYS A 95 -7.28 0.14 -13.03
N ASN A 96 -6.08 0.67 -13.24
CA ASN A 96 -5.29 1.23 -12.15
C ASN A 96 -5.90 2.56 -11.70
N LYS A 97 -5.97 2.73 -10.39
CA LYS A 97 -6.68 3.84 -9.76
C LYS A 97 -5.74 4.98 -9.38
N PHE A 98 -4.44 4.80 -9.55
CA PHE A 98 -3.38 5.73 -9.18
C PHE A 98 -2.80 6.42 -10.41
N PHE A 99 -2.50 5.65 -11.46
CA PHE A 99 -1.96 6.16 -12.72
C PHE A 99 -2.77 5.60 -13.90
N LYS A 100 -2.63 6.24 -15.07
CA LYS A 100 -3.25 5.80 -16.33
C LYS A 100 -2.27 5.18 -17.30
N THR A 101 -1.02 5.64 -17.31
CA THR A 101 0.02 5.09 -18.19
C THR A 101 1.30 4.79 -17.40
N LYS A 102 1.86 3.59 -17.62
CA LYS A 102 3.17 3.19 -17.12
C LYS A 102 4.18 3.27 -18.26
N LEU A 103 5.29 3.96 -18.03
CA LEU A 103 6.43 3.98 -18.93
C LEU A 103 7.55 3.11 -18.34
N THR A 104 8.10 2.19 -19.14
CA THR A 104 9.32 1.45 -18.80
C THR A 104 10.47 1.99 -19.61
N ILE A 105 11.62 2.19 -18.97
CA ILE A 105 12.83 2.67 -19.61
C ILE A 105 13.91 1.60 -19.47
N GLU A 106 14.58 1.29 -20.57
CA GLU A 106 15.74 0.41 -20.62
C GLU A 106 16.89 1.16 -21.29
N ALA A 107 18.08 1.13 -20.70
CA ALA A 107 19.27 1.79 -21.26
C ALA A 107 20.55 0.97 -21.00
N GLU A 108 21.52 1.05 -21.90
CA GLU A 108 22.82 0.37 -21.77
C GLU A 108 23.86 1.17 -20.94
N SER A 109 23.55 2.42 -20.58
CA SER A 109 24.45 3.28 -19.80
C SER A 109 23.69 4.08 -18.73
N PRO A 110 24.30 4.31 -17.55
CA PRO A 110 23.68 5.07 -16.48
C PRO A 110 23.48 6.55 -16.86
N GLU A 111 24.37 7.12 -17.66
CA GLU A 111 24.26 8.51 -18.16
C GLU A 111 23.08 8.66 -19.12
N SER A 112 22.86 7.66 -19.98
CA SER A 112 21.74 7.65 -20.91
C SER A 112 20.42 7.47 -20.16
N MET A 113 20.40 6.62 -19.13
CA MET A 113 19.26 6.47 -18.21
C MET A 113 18.92 7.79 -17.51
N GLU A 114 19.90 8.45 -16.90
CA GLU A 114 19.68 9.73 -16.20
C GLU A 114 19.14 10.80 -17.16
N ALA A 115 19.71 10.90 -18.35
CA ALA A 115 19.30 11.88 -19.35
C ALA A 115 17.87 11.64 -19.88
N VAL A 116 17.49 10.38 -20.17
CA VAL A 116 16.13 10.09 -20.66
C VAL A 116 15.10 10.25 -19.55
N VAL A 117 15.41 9.84 -18.31
CA VAL A 117 14.51 10.02 -17.16
C VAL A 117 14.29 11.50 -16.86
N ALA A 118 15.33 12.33 -16.93
CA ALA A 118 15.19 13.78 -16.78
C ALA A 118 14.28 14.38 -17.87
N ALA A 119 14.48 14.00 -19.14
CA ALA A 119 13.66 14.47 -20.25
C ALA A 119 12.19 14.02 -20.14
N LEU A 120 11.94 12.77 -19.70
CA LEU A 120 10.60 12.26 -19.45
C LEU A 120 9.91 12.98 -18.29
N ARG A 121 10.66 13.27 -17.21
CA ARG A 121 10.13 14.05 -16.07
C ARG A 121 9.76 15.47 -16.48
N GLU A 122 10.56 16.11 -17.33
CA GLU A 122 10.24 17.42 -17.89
C GLU A 122 8.99 17.35 -18.78
N LEU A 123 8.92 16.37 -19.67
CA LEU A 123 7.77 16.14 -20.55
C LEU A 123 6.46 15.94 -19.76
N LEU A 124 6.54 15.26 -18.62
CA LEU A 124 5.41 14.89 -17.76
C LEU A 124 5.27 15.78 -16.53
N THR A 125 5.84 16.99 -16.56
CA THR A 125 5.77 17.93 -15.44
C THR A 125 4.32 18.15 -15.00
N GLY A 126 4.04 17.98 -13.71
CA GLY A 126 2.69 18.10 -13.14
C GLY A 126 1.79 16.86 -13.29
N HIS A 127 2.26 15.84 -14.01
CA HIS A 127 1.52 14.61 -14.32
C HIS A 127 2.23 13.33 -13.84
N LEU A 128 3.35 13.48 -13.13
CA LEU A 128 4.07 12.36 -12.53
C LEU A 128 3.31 11.83 -11.31
N VAL A 129 3.17 10.51 -11.25
CA VAL A 129 2.50 9.81 -10.15
C VAL A 129 3.51 8.93 -9.43
N TYR A 130 3.59 9.04 -8.11
CA TYR A 130 4.24 8.02 -7.29
C TYR A 130 3.32 6.79 -7.21
N TYR A 131 3.85 5.62 -7.56
CA TYR A 131 3.12 4.35 -7.46
C TYR A 131 3.99 3.24 -6.87
N ASP A 132 3.41 2.49 -5.93
CA ASP A 132 4.02 1.33 -5.30
C ASP A 132 2.95 0.26 -5.07
N SER A 133 3.10 -0.90 -5.73
CA SER A 133 2.16 -2.01 -5.61
C SER A 133 2.31 -2.83 -4.32
N TYR A 134 3.34 -2.54 -3.52
CA TYR A 134 3.70 -3.26 -2.30
C TYR A 134 3.97 -2.28 -1.15
N ALA A 135 3.10 -1.29 -0.96
CA ALA A 135 3.26 -0.24 0.06
C ALA A 135 3.58 -0.77 1.48
N TRP A 136 3.14 -1.99 1.82
CA TRP A 136 3.36 -2.65 3.10
C TRP A 136 4.74 -3.31 3.27
N THR A 137 5.64 -3.25 2.27
CA THR A 137 7.03 -3.71 2.39
C THR A 137 7.99 -2.54 2.56
N ASP A 138 9.17 -2.77 3.14
CA ASP A 138 10.21 -1.75 3.35
C ASP A 138 9.65 -0.44 3.96
N THR A 139 8.66 -0.59 4.86
CA THR A 139 7.80 0.52 5.30
C THR A 139 8.62 1.67 5.89
N VAL A 140 9.73 1.36 6.59
CA VAL A 140 10.65 2.36 7.16
C VAL A 140 11.26 3.25 6.08
N ALA A 141 11.77 2.65 5.00
CA ALA A 141 12.38 3.40 3.90
C ALA A 141 11.31 4.19 3.12
N LYS A 142 10.18 3.56 2.83
CA LYS A 142 9.06 4.19 2.10
C LYS A 142 8.44 5.35 2.88
N TRP A 143 8.30 5.22 4.20
CA TRP A 143 7.82 6.29 5.08
C TRP A 143 8.75 7.50 5.08
N LYS A 144 10.07 7.27 5.19
CA LYS A 144 11.08 8.34 5.10
C LYS A 144 11.05 9.03 3.74
N ALA A 145 10.95 8.26 2.66
CA ALA A 145 10.85 8.79 1.30
C ALA A 145 9.55 9.60 1.11
N PHE A 146 8.43 9.12 1.63
CA PHE A 146 7.14 9.82 1.59
C PHE A 146 7.22 11.17 2.30
N LYS A 147 7.65 11.21 3.57
CA LYS A 147 7.83 12.49 4.30
C LYS A 147 8.76 13.45 3.56
N LYS A 148 9.83 12.96 2.92
CA LYS A 148 10.72 13.79 2.11
C LYS A 148 10.02 14.40 0.88
N ARG A 149 9.14 13.64 0.20
CA ARG A 149 8.33 14.15 -0.91
C ARG A 149 7.35 15.22 -0.44
N GLU A 150 6.62 14.94 0.64
CA GLU A 150 5.67 15.88 1.24
C GLU A 150 6.33 17.20 1.66
N THR A 151 7.53 17.14 2.25
CA THR A 151 8.31 18.34 2.58
C THR A 151 8.74 19.12 1.32
N ALA A 152 9.16 18.42 0.26
CA ALA A 152 9.54 19.06 -1.00
C ALA A 152 8.36 19.74 -1.71
N GLU A 153 7.14 19.23 -1.51
CA GLU A 153 5.89 19.81 -1.99
C GLU A 153 5.31 20.89 -1.05
N ASN A 154 6.04 21.25 0.01
CA ASN A 154 5.66 22.27 1.00
C ASN A 154 4.40 21.91 1.83
N HIS A 155 4.11 20.62 2.02
CA HIS A 155 3.03 20.12 2.87
C HIS A 155 3.43 20.05 4.36
N LEU A 156 4.03 21.12 4.88
CA LEU A 156 4.71 21.12 6.20
C LEU A 156 3.77 20.76 7.38
N GLU A 157 2.53 21.25 7.35
CA GLU A 157 1.55 20.95 8.41
C GLU A 157 1.11 19.48 8.39
N PHE A 158 0.98 18.89 7.20
CA PHE A 158 0.68 17.48 7.06
C PHE A 158 1.85 16.62 7.55
N VAL A 159 3.09 16.98 7.19
CA VAL A 159 4.30 16.31 7.71
C VAL A 159 4.34 16.34 9.23
N ARG A 160 4.01 17.49 9.86
CA ARG A 160 3.92 17.60 11.32
C ARG A 160 2.91 16.60 11.92
N LYS A 161 1.72 16.46 11.30
CA LYS A 161 0.71 15.46 11.71
C LYS A 161 1.19 14.02 11.52
N LEU A 162 1.95 13.73 10.45
CA LEU A 162 2.58 12.42 10.23
C LEU A 162 3.57 12.10 11.36
N GLU A 163 4.42 13.06 11.73
CA GLU A 163 5.41 12.91 12.79
C GLU A 163 4.78 12.76 14.17
N GLU A 164 3.71 13.50 14.47
CA GLU A 164 2.94 13.34 15.70
C GLU A 164 2.32 11.94 15.82
N ALA A 165 1.64 11.49 14.76
CA ALA A 165 1.02 10.17 14.74
C ALA A 165 2.08 9.04 14.84
N GLU A 166 3.18 9.18 14.11
CA GLU A 166 4.34 8.29 14.17
C GLU A 166 4.90 8.22 15.59
N LYS A 167 5.06 9.38 16.25
CA LYS A 167 5.62 9.47 17.59
C LYS A 167 4.74 8.79 18.64
N ILE A 168 3.42 8.96 18.55
CA ILE A 168 2.47 8.30 19.46
C ILE A 168 2.58 6.77 19.32
N VAL A 169 2.66 6.24 18.10
CA VAL A 169 2.79 4.80 17.88
C VAL A 169 4.15 4.29 18.36
N GLU A 170 5.23 5.03 18.10
CA GLU A 170 6.57 4.73 18.60
C GLU A 170 6.58 4.61 20.12
N ASP A 171 6.02 5.59 20.84
CA ASP A 171 5.99 5.59 22.31
C ASP A 171 5.26 4.37 22.88
N ILE A 172 4.20 3.90 22.21
CA ILE A 172 3.46 2.70 22.61
C ILE A 172 4.27 1.43 22.35
N VAL A 173 4.87 1.31 21.17
CA VAL A 173 5.72 0.18 20.79
C VAL A 173 7.00 0.11 21.64
N GLU A 174 7.50 1.26 22.11
CA GLU A 174 8.62 1.29 23.05
C GLU A 174 8.24 0.87 24.47
N LYS A 175 7.10 1.36 24.95
CA LYS A 175 6.68 1.17 26.34
C LYS A 175 6.07 -0.20 26.62
N TYR A 176 5.38 -0.81 25.66
CA TYR A 176 4.65 -2.05 25.85
C TYR A 176 5.23 -3.17 24.99
N PRO A 177 5.37 -4.40 25.53
CA PRO A 177 5.61 -5.58 24.73
C PRO A 177 4.55 -5.74 23.63
N LEU A 178 4.94 -6.18 22.45
CA LEU A 178 4.05 -6.26 21.29
C LEU A 178 2.81 -7.13 21.54
N ASP A 179 2.92 -8.16 22.39
CA ASP A 179 1.81 -9.04 22.74
C ASP A 179 0.76 -8.41 23.69
N GLN A 180 1.06 -7.24 24.23
CA GLN A 180 0.12 -6.41 25.00
C GLN A 180 -0.56 -5.34 24.14
N ILE A 181 -0.12 -5.14 22.90
CA ILE A 181 -0.66 -4.13 21.99
C ILE A 181 -1.75 -4.76 21.12
N GLY A 182 -2.97 -4.22 21.21
CA GLY A 182 -4.08 -4.61 20.34
C GLY A 182 -4.38 -3.55 19.30
N LEU A 183 -4.56 -3.94 18.04
CA LEU A 183 -5.13 -3.06 17.00
C LEU A 183 -6.62 -3.36 16.80
N SER A 184 -7.49 -2.37 17.00
CA SER A 184 -8.89 -2.45 16.58
C SER A 184 -8.97 -2.22 15.07
N PHE A 185 -9.24 -3.27 14.30
CA PHE A 185 -9.19 -3.25 12.84
C PHE A 185 -10.49 -3.78 12.22
N ASN A 186 -11.22 -2.89 11.55
CA ASN A 186 -12.51 -3.19 10.91
C ASN A 186 -12.47 -3.08 9.38
N GLY A 187 -11.29 -2.95 8.77
CA GLY A 187 -11.13 -2.76 7.33
C GLY A 187 -11.51 -1.37 6.81
N GLY A 188 -11.85 -0.43 7.69
CA GLY A 188 -12.06 0.98 7.33
C GLY A 188 -10.77 1.70 6.94
N LYS A 189 -10.90 2.84 6.26
CA LYS A 189 -9.76 3.67 5.84
C LYS A 189 -8.90 4.13 7.04
N ASP A 190 -9.54 4.53 8.13
CA ASP A 190 -8.88 5.11 9.31
C ASP A 190 -8.06 4.06 10.08
N CYS A 191 -8.61 2.87 10.31
CA CYS A 191 -7.85 1.79 10.95
C CYS A 191 -6.78 1.19 10.03
N THR A 192 -6.91 1.36 8.70
CA THR A 192 -5.88 0.97 7.73
C THR A 192 -4.66 1.88 7.80
N VAL A 193 -4.85 3.19 7.98
CA VAL A 193 -3.74 4.12 8.29
C VAL A 193 -3.03 3.67 9.56
N LEU A 194 -3.78 3.33 10.62
CA LEU A 194 -3.17 2.86 11.86
C LEU A 194 -2.46 1.53 11.74
N LEU A 195 -3.01 0.59 10.96
CA LEU A 195 -2.34 -0.67 10.67
C LEU A 195 -0.97 -0.41 10.03
N HIS A 196 -0.91 0.51 9.07
CA HIS A 196 0.34 0.87 8.40
C HIS A 196 1.34 1.56 9.34
N LEU A 197 0.89 2.50 10.18
CA LEU A 197 1.74 3.15 11.18
C LEU A 197 2.27 2.15 12.23
N LEU A 198 1.43 1.22 12.69
CA LEU A 198 1.85 0.17 13.60
C LEU A 198 2.86 -0.77 12.92
N ARG A 199 2.60 -1.17 11.68
CA ARG A 199 3.53 -1.98 10.87
C ARG A 199 4.90 -1.33 10.76
N LEU A 200 4.93 -0.03 10.45
CA LEU A 200 6.16 0.76 10.39
C LEU A 200 7.00 0.62 11.66
N LYS A 201 6.40 0.80 12.83
CA LYS A 201 7.12 0.74 14.10
C LYS A 201 7.46 -0.66 14.56
N VAL A 202 6.65 -1.65 14.20
CA VAL A 202 7.00 -3.06 14.42
C VAL A 202 8.14 -3.49 13.50
N ASP A 203 8.21 -3.01 12.26
CA ASP A 203 9.32 -3.29 11.34
C ASP A 203 10.63 -2.71 11.86
N GLU A 204 10.59 -1.48 12.34
CA GLU A 204 11.75 -0.78 12.90
C GLU A 204 12.32 -1.48 14.14
N LYS A 205 11.46 -1.97 15.04
CA LYS A 205 11.87 -2.57 16.32
C LYS A 205 12.07 -4.09 16.29
N TYR A 206 11.19 -4.81 15.60
CA TYR A 206 11.10 -6.27 15.63
C TYR A 206 11.31 -6.92 14.26
N GLY A 207 11.35 -6.16 13.17
CA GLY A 207 11.54 -6.65 11.81
C GLY A 207 10.25 -6.97 11.02
N PRO A 208 10.35 -7.04 9.69
CA PRO A 208 9.23 -7.02 8.73
C PRO A 208 8.29 -8.23 8.78
N SER A 209 8.70 -9.33 9.40
CA SER A 209 7.92 -10.57 9.49
C SER A 209 7.26 -10.78 10.85
N THR A 210 7.45 -9.87 11.81
CA THR A 210 6.89 -10.04 13.15
C THR A 210 5.36 -9.85 13.12
N PRO A 211 4.55 -10.82 13.59
CA PRO A 211 3.10 -10.73 13.50
C PRO A 211 2.52 -9.65 14.42
N ILE A 212 1.49 -8.96 13.94
CA ILE A 212 0.73 -7.97 14.72
C ILE A 212 -0.54 -8.62 15.25
N GLN A 213 -0.98 -8.24 16.46
CA GLN A 213 -2.25 -8.68 17.01
C GLN A 213 -3.34 -7.64 16.74
N GLY A 214 -4.38 -8.08 16.02
CA GLY A 214 -5.58 -7.32 15.78
C GLY A 214 -6.80 -7.94 16.42
N PHE A 215 -7.87 -7.17 16.47
CA PHE A 215 -9.21 -7.67 16.72
C PHE A 215 -10.25 -6.80 16.02
N HIS A 216 -11.42 -7.39 15.79
CA HIS A 216 -12.56 -6.75 15.17
C HIS A 216 -13.80 -7.03 16.02
N ILE A 217 -14.51 -5.98 16.45
CA ILE A 217 -15.79 -6.13 17.12
C ILE A 217 -16.91 -6.00 16.08
N MET A 218 -17.63 -7.10 15.87
CA MET A 218 -18.69 -7.23 14.88
C MET A 218 -20.00 -6.67 15.45
N VAL A 219 -20.34 -5.42 15.08
CA VAL A 219 -21.56 -4.74 15.56
C VAL A 219 -22.70 -4.82 14.55
N GLU A 220 -22.39 -4.82 13.25
CA GLU A 220 -23.35 -4.68 12.16
C GLU A 220 -23.10 -5.73 11.07
N ASP A 221 -24.09 -5.93 10.20
CA ASP A 221 -23.97 -6.78 9.01
C ASP A 221 -23.01 -6.14 7.99
N GLN A 222 -21.90 -6.83 7.69
CA GLN A 222 -20.78 -6.28 6.93
C GLN A 222 -20.90 -6.50 5.43
N PHE A 223 -20.32 -5.58 4.68
CA PHE A 223 -20.11 -5.78 3.25
C PHE A 223 -19.09 -6.91 3.01
N PRO A 224 -19.37 -7.87 2.12
CA PRO A 224 -18.41 -8.92 1.74
C PRO A 224 -17.07 -8.35 1.26
N GLU A 225 -17.09 -7.21 0.57
CA GLU A 225 -15.88 -6.50 0.12
C GLU A 225 -15.04 -5.99 1.28
N ALA A 226 -15.67 -5.54 2.37
CA ALA A 226 -14.96 -5.11 3.57
C ALA A 226 -14.35 -6.32 4.30
N THR A 227 -15.08 -7.42 4.41
CA THR A 227 -14.56 -8.68 4.97
C THR A 227 -13.39 -9.23 4.14
N GLN A 228 -13.51 -9.23 2.82
CA GLN A 228 -12.43 -9.64 1.92
C GLN A 228 -11.20 -8.75 2.08
N PHE A 229 -11.40 -7.43 2.18
CA PHE A 229 -10.30 -6.50 2.44
C PHE A 229 -9.59 -6.77 3.78
N ILE A 230 -10.33 -7.13 4.85
CA ILE A 230 -9.71 -7.51 6.13
C ILE A 230 -8.83 -8.75 5.96
N ILE A 231 -9.29 -9.77 5.21
CA ILE A 231 -8.53 -10.98 4.92
C ILE A 231 -7.26 -10.68 4.13
N ASP A 232 -7.35 -9.79 3.14
CA ASP A 232 -6.21 -9.42 2.30
C ASP A 232 -5.20 -8.57 3.08
N ALA A 233 -5.68 -7.58 3.85
CA ALA A 233 -4.84 -6.81 4.76
C ALA A 233 -4.16 -7.68 5.82
N ALA A 234 -4.83 -8.72 6.32
CA ALA A 234 -4.24 -9.71 7.22
C ALA A 234 -3.01 -10.39 6.63
N LYS A 235 -3.06 -10.73 5.33
CA LYS A 235 -1.92 -11.32 4.60
C LYS A 235 -0.83 -10.30 4.34
N PHE A 236 -1.18 -9.11 3.84
CA PHE A 236 -0.22 -8.06 3.49
C PHE A 236 0.62 -7.61 4.68
N TYR A 237 -0.03 -7.40 5.83
CA TYR A 237 0.60 -6.82 7.02
C TYR A 237 1.04 -7.85 8.07
N ASN A 238 0.82 -9.14 7.81
CA ASN A 238 0.98 -10.23 8.78
C ASN A 238 0.29 -9.90 10.12
N ILE A 239 -1.00 -9.54 10.06
CA ILE A 239 -1.82 -9.26 11.23
C ILE A 239 -2.81 -10.40 11.50
N GLN A 240 -2.88 -10.83 12.76
CA GLN A 240 -3.83 -11.83 13.23
C GLN A 240 -5.05 -11.14 13.85
N VAL A 241 -6.15 -11.09 13.11
CA VAL A 241 -7.39 -10.44 13.54
C VAL A 241 -8.32 -11.46 14.19
N LEU A 242 -8.63 -11.28 15.48
CA LEU A 242 -9.69 -12.05 16.15
C LEU A 242 -11.02 -11.31 16.09
N GLU A 243 -12.10 -12.03 15.83
CA GLU A 243 -13.45 -11.45 15.81
C GLU A 243 -14.15 -11.66 17.15
N PHE A 244 -14.84 -10.62 17.62
CA PHE A 244 -15.65 -10.63 18.84
C PHE A 244 -17.04 -10.06 18.55
N PRO A 245 -18.11 -10.60 19.16
CA PRO A 245 -19.45 -10.06 18.99
C PRO A 245 -19.57 -8.69 19.67
N GLY A 246 -20.31 -7.78 19.04
CA GLY A 246 -20.68 -6.49 19.62
C GLY A 246 -21.80 -6.59 20.67
N PRO A 247 -22.27 -5.45 21.22
CA PRO A 247 -21.77 -4.08 21.04
C PRO A 247 -20.32 -3.85 21.52
N LEU A 248 -19.72 -2.69 21.24
CA LEU A 248 -18.31 -2.39 21.53
C LEU A 248 -17.87 -2.74 22.96
N LYS A 249 -18.68 -2.41 23.97
CA LYS A 249 -18.37 -2.64 25.38
C LYS A 249 -18.30 -4.14 25.74
N THR A 250 -19.24 -4.95 25.24
CA THR A 250 -19.26 -6.40 25.47
C THR A 250 -18.19 -7.12 24.65
N GLY A 251 -17.94 -6.66 23.42
CA GLY A 251 -16.84 -7.15 22.58
C GLY A 251 -15.49 -6.90 23.24
N LEU A 252 -15.26 -5.72 23.81
CA LEU A 252 -14.04 -5.39 24.54
C LEU A 252 -13.88 -6.22 25.82
N ALA A 253 -14.98 -6.50 26.54
CA ALA A 253 -14.95 -7.39 27.70
C ALA A 253 -14.55 -8.82 27.30
N SER A 254 -15.06 -9.29 26.15
CA SER A 254 -14.70 -10.60 25.58
C SER A 254 -13.24 -10.65 25.15
N LEU A 255 -12.73 -9.58 24.52
CA LEU A 255 -11.30 -9.42 24.22
C LEU A 255 -10.46 -9.54 25.50
N LYS A 256 -10.81 -8.82 26.56
CA LYS A 256 -10.07 -8.86 27.84
C LYS A 256 -10.12 -10.23 28.51
N LYS A 257 -11.18 -11.02 28.30
CA LYS A 257 -11.27 -12.40 28.79
C LYS A 257 -10.33 -13.33 28.00
N THR A 258 -10.28 -13.18 26.68
CA THR A 258 -9.45 -14.03 25.80
C THR A 258 -7.97 -13.62 25.79
N ARG A 259 -7.68 -12.31 25.87
CA ARG A 259 -6.35 -11.71 25.86
C ARG A 259 -6.22 -10.72 27.02
N PRO A 260 -6.08 -11.22 28.27
CA PRO A 260 -6.00 -10.37 29.46
C PRO A 260 -4.75 -9.48 29.48
N SER A 261 -3.69 -9.84 28.76
CA SER A 261 -2.46 -9.07 28.63
C SER A 261 -2.61 -7.77 27.82
N ILE A 262 -3.66 -7.61 27.01
CA ILE A 262 -3.83 -6.39 26.21
C ILE A 262 -4.02 -5.17 27.11
N VAL A 263 -3.20 -4.15 26.91
CA VAL A 263 -3.26 -2.88 27.64
C VAL A 263 -3.55 -1.72 26.67
N PRO A 264 -2.62 -1.30 25.79
CA PRO A 264 -2.94 -0.32 24.75
C PRO A 264 -3.77 -0.94 23.63
N VAL A 265 -4.80 -0.22 23.23
CA VAL A 265 -5.66 -0.53 22.08
C VAL A 265 -5.59 0.64 21.10
N LEU A 266 -4.99 0.39 19.94
CA LEU A 266 -4.95 1.36 18.84
C LEU A 266 -6.30 1.38 18.12
N MET A 267 -6.84 2.58 17.87
CA MET A 267 -8.16 2.79 17.28
C MET A 267 -8.16 3.98 16.33
N GLY A 268 -8.73 3.80 15.14
CA GLY A 268 -8.77 4.83 14.07
C GLY A 268 -9.82 5.92 14.29
N SER A 269 -10.05 6.35 15.54
CA SER A 269 -11.03 7.42 15.83
C SER A 269 -10.40 8.80 15.60
N ARG A 270 -11.13 9.68 14.89
CA ARG A 270 -10.80 11.09 14.70
C ARG A 270 -11.68 11.99 15.55
N ALA A 271 -11.23 13.20 15.87
CA ALA A 271 -11.99 14.15 16.68
C ALA A 271 -13.34 14.54 16.05
N THR A 272 -13.45 14.43 14.73
CA THR A 272 -14.67 14.67 13.96
C THR A 272 -15.66 13.50 13.97
N ASP A 273 -15.27 12.32 14.47
CA ASP A 273 -16.17 11.18 14.62
C ASP A 273 -17.18 11.40 15.77
N PRO A 274 -18.37 10.78 15.73
CA PRO A 274 -19.44 11.01 16.71
C PRO A 274 -19.01 10.91 18.18
N ASN A 275 -18.13 9.95 18.49
CA ASN A 275 -17.58 9.71 19.83
C ASN A 275 -16.18 10.29 20.02
N GLY A 276 -15.46 10.63 18.95
CA GLY A 276 -14.09 11.12 19.02
C GLY A 276 -13.99 12.53 19.63
N LYS A 277 -15.04 13.34 19.46
CA LYS A 277 -15.14 14.70 20.07
C LYS A 277 -15.06 14.71 21.60
N TYR A 278 -15.31 13.58 22.27
CA TYR A 278 -15.23 13.47 23.72
C TYR A 278 -13.82 13.11 24.23
N MET A 279 -12.92 12.70 23.33
CA MET A 279 -11.54 12.40 23.68
C MET A 279 -10.77 13.68 23.96
N LYS A 280 -10.06 13.74 25.10
CA LYS A 280 -9.29 14.92 25.49
C LYS A 280 -7.88 14.88 24.93
N THR A 281 -7.32 13.68 24.83
CA THR A 281 -5.96 13.44 24.34
C THR A 281 -5.94 12.25 23.39
N PRO A 282 -4.94 12.16 22.48
CA PRO A 282 -4.76 10.98 21.62
C PRO A 282 -4.53 9.68 22.40
N VAL A 283 -4.09 9.77 23.65
CA VAL A 283 -3.84 8.63 24.53
C VAL A 283 -4.53 8.86 25.86
N GLU A 284 -5.54 8.05 26.19
CA GLU A 284 -6.29 8.15 27.45
C GLU A 284 -6.90 6.79 27.84
N TRP A 285 -7.11 6.58 29.14
CA TRP A 285 -7.79 5.37 29.61
C TRP A 285 -9.27 5.40 29.21
N THR A 286 -9.89 4.22 29.12
CA THR A 286 -11.36 4.11 29.06
C THR A 286 -12.02 4.68 30.32
N ASP A 287 -13.29 5.06 30.19
CA ASP A 287 -14.13 5.44 31.32
C ASP A 287 -14.29 4.29 32.33
N SER A 288 -14.70 4.63 33.55
CA SER A 288 -14.74 3.69 34.69
C SER A 288 -15.72 2.53 34.51
N ASP A 289 -16.76 2.70 33.70
CA ASP A 289 -17.73 1.67 33.42
C ASP A 289 -17.32 0.72 32.28
N TRP A 290 -16.22 1.01 31.56
CA TRP A 290 -15.70 0.19 30.46
C TRP A 290 -14.59 -0.78 30.90
N PRO A 291 -14.36 -1.90 30.17
CA PRO A 291 -13.17 -2.71 30.36
C PRO A 291 -11.90 -1.86 30.26
N ARG A 292 -11.03 -1.96 31.27
CA ARG A 292 -9.86 -1.09 31.40
C ARG A 292 -8.82 -1.36 30.32
N VAL A 293 -8.75 -0.46 29.34
CA VAL A 293 -7.70 -0.40 28.31
C VAL A 293 -7.21 1.03 28.12
N LEU A 294 -5.99 1.18 27.63
CA LEU A 294 -5.45 2.47 27.22
C LEU A 294 -5.84 2.70 25.76
N ARG A 295 -6.75 3.64 25.50
CA ARG A 295 -7.16 4.03 24.15
C ARG A 295 -6.06 4.84 23.51
N VAL A 296 -5.61 4.43 22.32
CA VAL A 296 -4.56 5.08 21.55
C VAL A 296 -5.13 5.45 20.18
N CYS A 297 -5.30 6.73 19.91
CA CYS A 297 -5.84 7.28 18.66
C CYS A 297 -4.79 8.22 18.02
N PRO A 298 -3.74 7.69 17.35
CA PRO A 298 -2.63 8.49 16.84
C PRO A 298 -3.04 9.55 15.82
N ILE A 299 -4.15 9.31 15.12
CA ILE A 299 -4.70 10.19 14.08
C ILE A 299 -5.86 11.05 14.59
N LEU A 300 -5.99 11.26 15.91
CA LEU A 300 -7.14 11.96 16.50
C LEU A 300 -7.38 13.35 15.88
N ASN A 301 -6.31 14.09 15.56
CA ASN A 301 -6.37 15.43 14.96
C ASN A 301 -6.33 15.44 13.42
N TRP A 302 -6.39 14.27 12.77
CA TRP A 302 -6.41 14.18 11.32
C TRP A 302 -7.79 14.49 10.76
N THR A 303 -7.83 15.08 9.57
CA THR A 303 -9.04 15.29 8.82
C THR A 303 -9.29 14.15 7.82
N TYR A 304 -10.44 14.18 7.14
CA TYR A 304 -10.74 13.19 6.09
C TYR A 304 -9.74 13.29 4.93
N THR A 305 -9.39 14.52 4.53
CA THR A 305 -8.36 14.78 3.54
C THR A 305 -6.99 14.23 3.95
N ASP A 306 -6.55 14.42 5.21
CA ASP A 306 -5.26 13.87 5.68
C ASP A 306 -5.19 12.34 5.55
N VAL A 307 -6.28 11.63 5.88
CA VAL A 307 -6.37 10.17 5.78
C VAL A 307 -6.18 9.70 4.34
N TRP A 308 -6.89 10.32 3.40
CA TRP A 308 -6.74 9.98 1.98
C TRP A 308 -5.40 10.40 1.42
N HIS A 309 -4.85 11.54 1.86
CA HIS A 309 -3.56 12.00 1.42
C HIS A 309 -2.46 10.98 1.76
N MET A 310 -2.46 10.44 2.99
CA MET A 310 -1.54 9.38 3.38
C MET A 310 -1.78 8.09 2.59
N LEU A 311 -3.02 7.57 2.57
CA LEU A 311 -3.33 6.30 1.91
C LEU A 311 -2.94 6.33 0.43
N ARG A 312 -3.25 7.44 -0.26
CA ARG A 312 -2.95 7.61 -1.68
C ARG A 312 -1.47 7.89 -1.93
N GLY A 313 -0.84 8.76 -1.13
CA GLY A 313 0.55 9.15 -1.29
C GLY A 313 1.57 8.02 -1.03
N LEU A 314 1.17 7.02 -0.25
CA LEU A 314 1.94 5.78 -0.02
C LEU A 314 1.44 4.57 -0.81
N CYS A 315 0.35 4.69 -1.57
CA CYS A 315 -0.31 3.57 -2.25
C CYS A 315 -0.74 2.43 -1.32
N VAL A 316 -1.14 2.78 -0.09
CA VAL A 316 -1.64 1.81 0.89
C VAL A 316 -2.96 1.22 0.36
N PRO A 317 -3.12 -0.12 0.34
CA PRO A 317 -4.36 -0.74 -0.11
C PRO A 317 -5.51 -0.40 0.86
N TYR A 318 -6.69 -0.12 0.32
CA TYR A 318 -7.92 0.14 1.08
C TYR A 318 -9.11 -0.60 0.45
N CYS A 319 -10.21 -0.73 1.22
CA CYS A 319 -11.42 -1.40 0.77
C CYS A 319 -11.97 -0.77 -0.53
N GLN A 320 -12.24 -1.61 -1.54
CA GLN A 320 -12.67 -1.16 -2.87
C GLN A 320 -14.01 -0.42 -2.89
N LEU A 321 -14.83 -0.52 -1.84
CA LEU A 321 -16.07 0.24 -1.74
C LEU A 321 -15.80 1.74 -1.76
N TYR A 322 -14.67 2.20 -1.23
CA TYR A 322 -14.31 3.61 -1.29
C TYR A 322 -14.18 4.10 -2.73
N ASP A 323 -13.76 3.25 -3.67
CA ASP A 323 -13.72 3.62 -5.10
C ASP A 323 -15.09 3.68 -5.77
N GLN A 324 -16.11 3.11 -5.14
CA GLN A 324 -17.48 3.07 -5.64
C GLN A 324 -18.34 4.23 -5.09
N GLY A 325 -17.72 5.20 -4.42
CA GLY A 325 -18.37 6.39 -3.88
C GLY A 325 -18.85 6.27 -2.44
N TYR A 326 -18.47 5.22 -1.70
CA TYR A 326 -18.71 5.16 -0.26
C TYR A 326 -17.65 5.98 0.48
N THR A 327 -18.03 6.88 1.38
CA THR A 327 -17.08 7.76 2.10
C THR A 327 -16.89 7.34 3.56
N SER A 328 -17.89 6.64 4.11
CA SER A 328 -17.91 6.06 5.46
C SER A 328 -18.58 4.68 5.41
N LEU A 329 -17.92 3.65 5.96
CA LEU A 329 -18.40 2.25 5.93
C LEU A 329 -18.91 1.78 7.30
N GLY A 330 -20.11 1.21 7.34
CA GLY A 330 -20.63 0.45 8.47
C GLY A 330 -21.60 -0.60 7.93
N GLY A 331 -22.74 -0.78 8.57
CA GLY A 331 -23.72 -1.79 8.22
C GLY A 331 -24.27 -1.63 6.81
N ARG A 332 -24.53 -2.75 6.14
CA ARG A 332 -25.14 -2.76 4.79
C ARG A 332 -26.47 -1.99 4.75
N ASP A 333 -27.23 -2.03 5.84
CA ASP A 333 -28.55 -1.40 5.93
C ASP A 333 -28.51 0.13 6.15
N ASN A 334 -27.37 0.68 6.61
CA ASN A 334 -27.25 2.10 6.98
C ASN A 334 -26.19 2.87 6.17
N THR A 335 -25.64 2.25 5.13
CA THR A 335 -24.53 2.79 4.34
C THR A 335 -24.89 2.89 2.87
N VAL A 336 -24.96 4.10 2.33
CA VAL A 336 -25.21 4.36 0.89
C VAL A 336 -24.03 5.07 0.22
N LYS A 337 -24.01 5.09 -1.11
CA LYS A 337 -23.01 5.87 -1.87
C LYS A 337 -23.25 7.37 -1.66
N HIS A 338 -22.18 8.14 -1.60
CA HIS A 338 -22.25 9.56 -1.27
C HIS A 338 -22.82 10.38 -2.44
N PRO A 339 -23.91 11.16 -2.25
CA PRO A 339 -24.55 11.91 -3.34
C PRO A 339 -23.64 12.92 -4.03
N ALA A 340 -22.75 13.60 -3.29
CA ALA A 340 -21.80 14.56 -3.87
C ALA A 340 -20.76 13.93 -4.81
N LEU A 341 -20.62 12.59 -4.81
CA LEU A 341 -19.72 11.88 -5.70
C LEU A 341 -20.44 11.34 -6.94
N ARG A 342 -21.75 11.55 -7.08
CA ARG A 342 -22.55 11.05 -8.20
C ARG A 342 -22.29 11.88 -9.46
N ILE A 343 -22.03 11.19 -10.57
CA ILE A 343 -21.92 11.72 -11.92
C ILE A 343 -22.98 11.02 -12.78
N VAL A 344 -23.68 11.79 -13.61
CA VAL A 344 -24.60 11.26 -14.62
C VAL A 344 -23.96 11.45 -15.99
N SER A 345 -23.67 10.35 -16.66
CA SER A 345 -23.13 10.33 -18.03
C SER A 345 -24.16 10.85 -19.03
N SER A 346 -23.70 11.22 -20.23
CA SER A 346 -24.58 11.67 -21.32
C SER A 346 -25.59 10.61 -21.77
N ASP A 347 -25.32 9.33 -21.52
CA ASP A 347 -26.24 8.19 -21.76
C ASP A 347 -27.21 7.93 -20.60
N GLY A 348 -27.23 8.79 -19.57
CA GLY A 348 -28.10 8.68 -18.41
C GLY A 348 -27.63 7.67 -17.36
N LYS A 349 -26.48 7.01 -17.54
CA LYS A 349 -25.93 6.09 -16.53
C LYS A 349 -25.30 6.85 -15.38
N GLU A 350 -25.52 6.33 -14.18
CA GLU A 350 -24.95 6.87 -12.96
C GLU A 350 -23.62 6.20 -12.63
N HIS A 351 -22.62 7.04 -12.39
CA HIS A 351 -21.30 6.64 -11.92
C HIS A 351 -21.00 7.41 -10.64
N TYR A 352 -20.10 6.88 -9.83
CA TYR A 352 -19.66 7.55 -8.61
C TYR A 352 -18.16 7.74 -8.66
N LEU A 353 -17.71 8.94 -8.32
CA LEU A 353 -16.32 9.23 -8.05
C LEU A 353 -15.85 8.49 -6.80
N PRO A 354 -14.56 8.15 -6.71
CA PRO A 354 -14.00 7.52 -5.54
C PRO A 354 -13.99 8.48 -4.34
N ALA A 355 -13.99 7.93 -3.13
CA ALA A 355 -14.13 8.64 -1.86
C ALA A 355 -13.13 9.79 -1.70
N TYR A 356 -11.87 9.59 -2.11
CA TYR A 356 -10.81 10.62 -2.02
C TYR A 356 -11.07 11.86 -2.89
N LYS A 357 -12.11 11.87 -3.74
CA LYS A 357 -12.58 13.05 -4.48
C LYS A 357 -13.61 13.88 -3.71
N LEU A 358 -14.00 13.47 -2.51
CA LEU A 358 -14.81 14.30 -1.61
C LEU A 358 -13.89 15.34 -0.96
N HIS A 359 -14.13 16.63 -1.25
CA HIS A 359 -13.32 17.73 -0.72
C HIS A 359 -13.88 18.38 0.55
N ASP A 360 -15.15 18.12 0.87
CA ASP A 360 -15.77 18.59 2.11
C ASP A 360 -15.66 17.51 3.20
N ASP A 361 -14.69 17.69 4.09
CA ASP A 361 -14.45 16.79 5.21
C ASP A 361 -15.68 16.66 6.14
N ALA A 362 -16.50 17.72 6.27
CA ALA A 362 -17.69 17.70 7.12
C ALA A 362 -18.81 16.83 6.52
N ALA A 363 -18.79 16.62 5.21
CA ALA A 363 -19.78 15.81 4.50
C ALA A 363 -19.50 14.30 4.58
N GLU A 364 -18.36 13.85 5.13
CA GLU A 364 -17.91 12.45 5.10
C GLU A 364 -19.01 11.45 5.46
N ARG A 365 -19.84 11.78 6.46
CA ARG A 365 -20.87 10.90 7.03
C ARG A 365 -22.29 11.23 6.58
N CYS A 366 -22.49 12.16 5.66
CA CYS A 366 -23.81 12.51 5.11
C CYS A 366 -24.45 11.36 4.30
N ASN A 367 -23.69 10.32 3.99
CA ASN A 367 -24.14 9.10 3.32
C ASN A 367 -24.58 7.99 4.30
N ARG A 368 -24.71 8.29 5.60
CA ARG A 368 -25.27 7.36 6.59
C ARG A 368 -26.77 7.60 6.71
N SER A 369 -27.55 6.55 6.50
CA SER A 369 -28.98 6.57 6.81
C SER A 369 -29.13 6.75 8.33
N ASN A 370 -29.75 7.84 8.78
CA ASN A 370 -30.31 7.85 10.13
C ASN A 370 -31.49 6.87 10.10
N LEU A 371 -31.25 5.61 10.44
CA LEU A 371 -32.31 4.70 10.87
C LEU A 371 -32.60 4.96 12.35
#